data_AF-A0A376KZF0-F1
#
_entry.id   AF-A0A376KZF0-F1
#
_cell.length_a   1.000
_cell.length_b   1.000
_cell.length_c   1.000
_cell.angle_alpha   90.00
_cell.angle_beta   90.00
_cell.angle_gamma   90.00
#
_symmetry.space_group_name_H-M   'P 1'
#
loop_
_entity.id
_entity.type
_entity.pdbx_description
1 polymer ?
#
loop_
_entity_poly.entity_id
_entity_poly.type
_entity_poly.pdbx_seq_one_letter_code
_entity_poly.pdbx_strand_id
1 'polypeptide(L)'
;MIDLETMGKNPDAPIISIGAIFFDPQTGDMGPEFSKTIDLETAGGVIDRDTIKWWLKQSREAQSAIMTDEIPLDDALLQLREFIDENSGEFFVQVWGNGANFDNTILRRSYERQGNPLPVALLQRSRCTHNR
;
A
#
# COMPACT_ATOMS: atom_id res chain seq x y z
N MET A 1 -5.07 -4.21 7.64
CA MET A 1 -3.62 -3.89 7.57
C MET A 1 -3.31 -3.50 6.14
N ILE A 2 -2.46 -2.50 5.93
CA ILE A 2 -1.93 -2.11 4.63
C ILE A 2 -0.41 -2.15 4.70
N ASP A 3 0.22 -2.65 3.65
CA ASP A 3 1.65 -2.77 3.48
C ASP A 3 2.01 -2.34 2.04
N LEU A 4 3.10 -1.58 1.88
CA LEU A 4 3.54 -1.07 0.59
C LEU A 4 4.97 -1.49 0.30
N GLU A 5 5.21 -1.93 -0.93
CA GLU A 5 6.56 -1.96 -1.48
C GLU A 5 6.78 -0.73 -2.35
N THR A 6 7.96 -0.13 -2.24
CA THR A 6 8.24 1.17 -2.86
C THR A 6 9.63 1.21 -3.50
N MET A 7 9.79 2.14 -4.46
CA MET A 7 11.08 2.47 -5.08
C MET A 7 11.77 3.66 -4.40
N GLY A 8 11.48 3.92 -3.13
CA GLY A 8 12.11 5.01 -2.39
C GLY A 8 11.77 4.96 -0.90
N LYS A 9 12.42 5.82 -0.10
CA LYS A 9 12.17 5.92 1.36
C LYS A 9 11.58 7.26 1.76
N ASN A 10 11.28 8.11 0.79
CA ASN A 10 10.72 9.43 1.02
C ASN A 10 9.19 9.39 0.86
N PRO A 11 8.45 10.34 1.45
CA PRO A 11 7.00 10.44 1.31
C PRO A 11 6.46 10.42 -0.13
N ASP A 12 7.29 10.80 -1.10
CA ASP A 12 6.93 10.92 -2.51
C ASP A 12 7.42 9.71 -3.34
N ALA A 13 7.84 8.63 -2.68
CA ALA A 13 8.34 7.43 -3.33
C ALA A 13 7.26 6.77 -4.23
N PRO A 14 7.64 6.20 -5.38
CA PRO A 14 6.75 5.40 -6.19
C PRO A 14 6.36 4.11 -5.44
N ILE A 15 5.08 3.75 -5.49
CA ILE A 15 4.57 2.47 -5.03
C ILE A 15 4.72 1.45 -6.16
N ILE A 16 5.25 0.27 -5.85
CA ILE A 16 5.40 -0.85 -6.78
C ILE A 16 4.56 -2.06 -6.38
N SER A 17 4.09 -2.12 -5.14
CA SER A 17 3.09 -3.10 -4.71
C SER A 17 2.23 -2.54 -3.57
N ILE A 18 0.96 -2.92 -3.55
CA ILE A 18 0.01 -2.63 -2.49
C ILE A 18 -0.53 -3.97 -1.98
N GLY A 19 -0.27 -4.26 -0.70
CA GLY A 19 -0.93 -5.34 0.04
C GLY A 19 -1.93 -4.76 1.04
N ALA A 20 -3.12 -5.35 1.12
CA ALA A 20 -4.07 -5.06 2.17
C ALA A 20 -4.81 -6.31 2.62
N ILE A 21 -5.14 -6.37 3.91
CA ILE A 21 -5.93 -7.47 4.48
C ILE A 21 -6.83 -6.98 5.60
N PHE A 22 -8.07 -7.43 5.61
CA PHE A 22 -8.98 -7.25 6.74
C PHE A 22 -8.67 -8.29 7.81
N PHE A 23 -8.70 -7.89 9.09
CA PHE A 23 -8.54 -8.83 10.18
C PHE A 23 -9.25 -8.31 11.43
N ASP A 24 -9.66 -9.23 12.31
CA ASP A 24 -10.14 -8.89 13.64
C ASP A 24 -8.94 -8.74 14.59
N PRO A 25 -8.68 -7.55 15.16
CA PRO A 25 -7.53 -7.34 16.04
C PRO A 25 -7.67 -7.97 17.43
N GLN A 26 -8.86 -8.42 17.83
CA GLN A 26 -9.10 -9.10 19.11
C GLN A 26 -8.88 -10.60 18.98
N THR A 27 -9.38 -11.21 17.90
CA THR A 27 -9.27 -12.66 17.68
C THR A 27 -8.05 -13.05 16.86
N GLY A 28 -7.56 -12.14 16.01
CA GLY A 28 -6.54 -12.40 15.01
C GLY A 28 -7.09 -13.06 13.74
N ASP A 29 -8.41 -13.19 13.60
CA ASP A 29 -9.02 -13.82 12.44
C ASP A 29 -8.77 -12.99 11.19
N MET A 30 -8.29 -13.67 10.14
CA MET A 30 -7.98 -13.06 8.85
C MET A 30 -9.22 -13.06 7.95
N GLY A 31 -9.41 -11.96 7.22
CA GLY A 31 -10.51 -11.74 6.31
C GLY A 31 -10.04 -11.58 4.86
N PRO A 32 -10.81 -10.86 4.03
CA PRO A 32 -10.48 -10.60 2.65
C PRO A 32 -9.09 -10.00 2.47
N GLU A 33 -8.42 -10.43 1.39
CA GLU A 33 -7.08 -10.01 0.99
C GLU A 33 -7.11 -9.25 -0.33
N PHE A 34 -6.20 -8.30 -0.46
CA PHE A 34 -5.97 -7.50 -1.65
C PHE A 34 -4.47 -7.43 -1.91
N SER A 35 -4.06 -7.69 -3.14
CA SER A 35 -2.68 -7.55 -3.57
C SER A 35 -2.64 -7.09 -5.02
N LYS A 36 -1.89 -6.02 -5.29
CA LYS A 36 -1.66 -5.50 -6.64
C LYS A 36 -0.23 -5.03 -6.79
N THR A 37 0.42 -5.50 -7.85
CA THR A 37 1.67 -4.97 -8.37
C THR A 37 1.36 -3.77 -9.26
N ILE A 38 2.23 -2.76 -9.20
CA ILE A 38 2.01 -1.49 -9.86
C ILE A 38 3.03 -1.30 -10.96
N ASP A 39 2.55 -0.95 -12.15
CA ASP A 39 3.41 -0.51 -13.24
C ASP A 39 4.16 0.76 -12.81
N LEU A 40 5.48 0.62 -12.64
CA LEU A 40 6.37 1.69 -12.21
C LEU A 40 6.32 2.92 -13.13
N GLU A 41 6.01 2.75 -14.42
CA GLU A 41 5.88 3.87 -15.36
C GLU A 41 4.70 4.79 -14.99
N THR A 42 3.66 4.25 -14.35
CA THR A 42 2.45 4.97 -13.94
C THR A 42 2.51 5.51 -12.51
N ALA A 43 3.43 4.97 -11.69
CA ALA A 43 3.49 5.25 -10.26
C ALA A 43 3.88 6.70 -9.92
N GLY A 44 4.64 7.35 -10.82
CA GLY A 44 5.20 8.70 -10.62
C GLY A 44 6.12 8.78 -9.39
N GLY A 45 6.45 10.01 -8.95
CA GLY A 45 7.21 10.23 -7.71
C GLY A 45 8.73 10.16 -7.88
N VAL A 46 9.44 10.01 -6.76
CA VAL A 46 10.91 10.14 -6.72
C VAL A 46 11.58 8.85 -6.24
N ILE A 47 12.27 8.19 -7.17
CA ILE A 47 13.04 6.97 -6.91
C ILE A 47 14.32 7.26 -6.11
N ASP A 48 14.66 6.36 -5.19
CA ASP A 48 15.92 6.37 -4.44
C ASP A 48 16.93 5.36 -5.03
N ARG A 49 18.16 5.81 -5.27
CA ARG A 49 19.25 4.97 -5.82
C ARG A 49 19.63 3.83 -4.88
N ASP A 50 19.58 4.07 -3.58
CA ASP A 50 19.90 3.04 -2.58
C ASP A 50 18.78 1.99 -2.49
N THR A 51 17.53 2.39 -2.72
CA THR A 51 16.40 1.45 -2.82
C THR A 51 16.50 0.60 -4.08
N ILE A 52 16.88 1.17 -5.24
CA ILE A 52 17.19 0.36 -6.44
C ILE A 52 18.29 -0.66 -6.14
N LYS A 53 19.40 -0.21 -5.54
CA LYS A 53 20.51 -1.12 -5.18
C LYS A 53 20.07 -2.20 -4.18
N TRP A 54 19.11 -1.90 -3.32
CA TRP A 54 18.55 -2.87 -2.38
C TRP A 54 17.71 -3.92 -3.11
N TRP A 55 16.83 -3.51 -4.03
CA TRP A 55 16.02 -4.41 -4.86
C TRP A 55 16.87 -5.34 -5.73
N LEU A 56 17.94 -4.82 -6.33
CA LEU A 56 18.88 -5.62 -7.13
C LEU A 56 19.61 -6.71 -6.33
N LYS A 57 19.64 -6.61 -4.99
CA LYS A 57 20.22 -7.62 -4.10
C LYS A 57 19.21 -8.66 -3.61
N GLN A 58 17.91 -8.44 -3.84
CA GLN A 58 16.88 -9.40 -3.45
C GLN A 58 16.92 -10.65 -4.32
N SER A 59 16.25 -11.70 -3.87
CA SER A 59 16.13 -12.93 -4.64
C SER A 59 15.38 -12.69 -5.95
N ARG A 60 15.55 -13.58 -6.93
CA ARG A 60 14.84 -13.49 -8.21
C ARG A 60 13.33 -13.60 -8.02
N GLU A 61 12.90 -14.39 -7.04
CA GLU A 61 11.50 -14.56 -6.67
C GLU A 61 10.92 -13.25 -6.16
N ALA A 62 11.62 -12.56 -5.25
CA ALA A 62 11.20 -11.25 -4.73
C ALA A 62 11.18 -10.17 -5.83
N GLN A 63 12.16 -10.18 -6.74
CA GLN A 63 12.17 -9.26 -7.89
C GLN A 63 11.02 -9.56 -8.86
N SER A 64 10.75 -10.83 -9.13
CA SER A 64 9.65 -11.23 -10.01
C SER A 64 8.29 -10.86 -9.41
N ALA A 65 8.13 -11.02 -8.10
CA ALA A 65 6.87 -10.74 -7.41
C ALA A 65 6.41 -9.28 -7.52
N ILE A 66 7.32 -8.34 -7.84
CA ILE A 66 7.01 -6.92 -8.03
C ILE A 66 7.02 -6.48 -9.51
N MET A 67 7.23 -7.40 -10.47
CA MET A 67 7.36 -7.11 -11.91
C MET A 67 6.41 -7.96 -12.79
N THR A 68 5.41 -8.60 -12.19
CA THR A 68 4.44 -9.47 -12.89
C THR A 68 3.02 -9.01 -12.63
N ASP A 69 2.14 -9.17 -13.62
CA ASP A 69 0.71 -8.84 -13.55
C ASP A 69 0.42 -7.38 -13.09
N GLU A 70 1.33 -6.48 -13.48
CA GLU A 70 1.30 -5.06 -13.13
C GLU A 70 0.05 -4.38 -13.70
N ILE A 71 -0.53 -3.51 -12.89
CA ILE A 71 -1.61 -2.61 -13.32
C ILE A 71 -1.22 -1.15 -13.11
N PRO A 72 -1.86 -0.21 -13.84
CA PRO A 72 -1.69 1.21 -13.57
C PRO A 72 -1.98 1.60 -12.11
N LEU A 73 -1.24 2.57 -11.58
CA LEU A 73 -1.40 3.02 -10.20
C LEU A 73 -2.81 3.55 -9.93
N ASP A 74 -3.40 4.30 -10.85
CA ASP A 74 -4.76 4.81 -10.72
C ASP A 74 -5.80 3.69 -10.59
N ASP A 75 -5.70 2.65 -11.42
CA ASP A 75 -6.54 1.45 -11.34
C ASP A 75 -6.36 0.72 -10.01
N ALA A 76 -5.12 0.59 -9.51
CA ALA A 76 -4.86 -0.06 -8.24
C ALA A 76 -5.42 0.71 -7.04
N LEU A 77 -5.31 2.04 -7.06
CA LEU A 77 -5.89 2.91 -6.03
C LEU A 77 -7.42 2.84 -6.05
N LEU A 78 -8.03 2.81 -7.23
CA LEU A 78 -9.48 2.63 -7.38
C LEU A 78 -9.94 1.28 -6.82
N GLN A 79 -9.28 0.19 -7.24
CA GLN A 79 -9.61 -1.15 -6.76
C GLN A 79 -9.37 -1.32 -5.25
N LEU A 80 -8.33 -0.68 -4.69
CA LEU A 80 -8.11 -0.68 -3.24
C LEU A 80 -9.27 0.02 -2.51
N ARG A 81 -9.74 1.14 -3.06
CA ARG A 81 -10.88 1.85 -2.49
C ARG A 81 -12.14 0.99 -2.53
N GLU A 82 -12.45 0.39 -3.67
CA GLU A 82 -13.60 -0.52 -3.82
C GLU A 82 -13.50 -1.69 -2.85
N PHE A 83 -12.32 -2.32 -2.76
CA PHE A 83 -12.05 -3.37 -1.79
C PHE A 83 -12.31 -2.93 -0.34
N ILE A 84 -11.90 -1.71 0.04
CA ILE A 84 -12.17 -1.18 1.38
C ILE A 84 -13.68 -0.96 1.56
N ASP A 85 -14.34 -0.31 0.62
CA ASP A 85 -15.76 0.05 0.69
C ASP A 85 -16.67 -1.19 0.75
N GLU A 86 -16.35 -2.24 -0.01
CA GLU A 86 -17.11 -3.51 -0.04
C GLU A 86 -16.98 -4.30 1.26
N ASN A 87 -15.83 -4.22 1.93
CA ASN A 87 -15.51 -5.04 3.09
C ASN A 87 -15.60 -4.28 4.43
N SER A 88 -15.77 -2.96 4.41
CA SER A 88 -15.95 -2.13 5.62
C SER A 88 -17.35 -2.18 6.20
N GLY A 89 -18.38 -2.44 5.37
CA GLY A 89 -19.78 -2.28 5.75
C GLY A 89 -20.09 -0.86 6.26
N GLU A 90 -20.99 -0.74 7.25
CA GLU A 90 -21.31 0.53 7.93
C GLU A 90 -20.30 0.90 9.04
N PHE A 91 -19.25 0.10 9.23
CA PHE A 91 -18.32 0.26 10.35
C PHE A 91 -17.13 1.15 10.01
N PHE A 92 -16.64 1.87 11.01
CA PHE A 92 -15.38 2.61 10.88
C PHE A 92 -14.20 1.64 10.81
N VAL A 93 -13.57 1.55 9.64
CA VAL A 93 -12.33 0.78 9.45
C VAL A 93 -11.13 1.60 9.90
N GLN A 94 -10.28 0.98 10.71
CA GLN A 94 -9.01 1.56 11.10
C GLN A 94 -7.87 0.92 10.34
N VAL A 95 -6.94 1.74 9.87
CA VAL A 95 -5.76 1.24 9.16
C VAL A 95 -4.67 0.85 10.15
N TRP A 96 -4.16 -0.36 9.95
CA TRP A 96 -3.02 -0.92 10.67
C TRP A 96 -1.86 -1.07 9.70
N GLY A 97 -0.64 -0.79 10.15
CA GLY A 97 0.57 -0.98 9.35
C GLY A 97 1.80 -1.08 10.24
N ASN A 98 2.81 -1.80 9.77
CA ASN A 98 4.07 -1.93 10.49
C ASN A 98 4.95 -0.72 10.17
N GLY A 99 4.89 0.31 11.03
CA GLY A 99 5.35 1.64 10.64
C GLY A 99 4.26 2.42 9.90
N ALA A 100 3.01 2.28 10.33
CA ALA A 100 1.80 2.87 9.74
C ALA A 100 1.90 4.35 9.31
N ASN A 101 2.85 5.14 9.83
CA ASN A 101 3.07 6.50 9.33
C ASN A 101 3.73 6.52 7.94
N PHE A 102 4.63 5.59 7.63
CA PHE A 102 5.34 5.52 6.36
C PHE A 102 4.38 5.17 5.22
N ASP A 103 3.74 4.00 5.29
CA ASP A 103 2.84 3.51 4.24
C ASP A 103 1.66 4.46 4.00
N ASN A 104 1.02 4.92 5.07
CA ASN A 104 -0.12 5.83 4.93
C ASN A 104 0.29 7.19 4.35
N THR A 105 1.51 7.66 4.64
CA THR A 105 2.01 8.91 4.07
C THR A 105 2.21 8.75 2.57
N ILE A 106 2.89 7.69 2.14
CA ILE A 106 3.16 7.44 0.72
C ILE A 106 1.85 7.17 -0.04
N LEU A 107 0.96 6.35 0.52
CA LEU A 107 -0.35 6.08 -0.07
C LEU A 107 -1.15 7.37 -0.26
N ARG A 108 -1.19 8.23 0.76
CA ARG A 108 -1.87 9.54 0.66
C ARG A 108 -1.27 10.41 -0.45
N ARG A 109 0.06 10.47 -0.55
CA ARG A 109 0.75 11.24 -1.60
C ARG A 109 0.44 10.71 -2.99
N SER A 110 0.34 9.39 -3.15
CA SER A 110 -0.05 8.76 -4.42
C SER A 110 -1.47 9.12 -4.84
N TYR A 111 -2.45 9.11 -3.91
CA TYR A 111 -3.81 9.61 -4.19
C TYR A 111 -3.83 11.09 -4.60
N GLU A 112 -3.12 11.95 -3.85
CA GLU A 112 -3.00 13.38 -4.16
C GLU A 112 -2.41 13.61 -5.56
N ARG A 113 -1.38 12.85 -5.93
CA ARG A 113 -0.71 12.94 -7.24
C ARG A 113 -1.60 12.53 -8.40
N GLN A 114 -2.40 11.48 -8.22
CA GLN A 114 -3.33 10.98 -9.24
C GLN A 114 -4.64 11.79 -9.32
N GLY A 115 -4.84 12.77 -8.42
CA GLY A 115 -6.07 13.55 -8.36
C GLY A 115 -7.28 12.74 -7.86
N ASN A 116 -7.04 11.59 -7.23
CA ASN A 116 -8.08 10.70 -6.72
C ASN A 116 -8.48 11.08 -5.29
N PRO A 117 -9.79 11.06 -4.94
CA PRO A 117 -10.23 11.31 -3.58
C PRO A 117 -9.75 10.22 -2.63
N LEU A 118 -9.23 10.62 -1.46
CA LEU A 118 -8.77 9.69 -0.43
C LEU A 118 -9.94 8.89 0.16
N PRO A 119 -9.80 7.56 0.33
CA PRO A 119 -10.69 6.76 1.16
C PRO A 119 -10.84 7.35 2.57
N VAL A 120 -12.06 7.41 3.09
CA VAL A 120 -12.35 7.99 4.42
C VAL A 120 -11.59 7.24 5.53
N ALA A 121 -11.36 5.94 5.37
CA ALA A 121 -10.56 5.13 6.28
C ALA A 121 -9.11 5.63 6.43
N LEU A 122 -8.51 6.22 5.38
CA LEU A 122 -7.15 6.78 5.39
C LEU A 122 -7.07 8.22 5.96
N LEU A 123 -8.22 8.79 6.33
CA LEU A 123 -8.30 10.08 7.03
C LEU A 123 -8.33 9.91 8.55
N GLN A 124 -8.52 8.69 9.06
CA GLN A 124 -8.59 8.40 10.49
C GLN A 124 -7.21 8.06 11.08
N ARG A 125 -7.07 8.19 12.41
CA ARG A 125 -5.81 7.92 13.12
C ARG A 125 -5.41 6.46 12.95
N SER A 126 -4.27 6.21 12.33
CA SER A 126 -3.69 4.88 12.12
C SER A 126 -3.28 4.23 13.45
N ARG A 127 -3.40 2.90 13.54
CA ARG A 127 -2.83 2.11 14.66
C ARG A 127 -1.55 1.42 14.21
N CYS A 128 -0.52 1.50 15.06
CA CYS A 128 0.77 0.87 14.80
C CYS A 128 0.85 -0.44 15.59
N THR A 129 1.18 -1.55 14.92
CA THR A 129 1.50 -2.83 15.58
C THR A 129 2.90 -2.75 16.17
N HIS A 130 3.10 -2.07 17.30
CA HIS A 130 4.35 -2.27 18.03
C HIS A 130 4.30 -3.66 18.66
N ASN A 131 4.98 -4.64 18.05
CA ASN A 131 5.37 -5.84 18.78
C ASN A 131 6.22 -5.39 19.98
N ARG A 132 5.75 -5.71 21.19
CA ARG A 132 6.65 -5.81 22.35
C ARG A 132 7.50 -7.06 22.21
#